data_AF-A0A8H4ELV1-F1
#
_entry.id   AF-A0A8H4ELV1-F1
#
_cell.length_a   1.000
_cell.length_b   1.000
_cell.length_c   1.000
_cell.angle_alpha   90.00
_cell.angle_beta   90.00
_cell.angle_gamma   90.00
#
_symmetry.space_group_name_H-M   'P 1'
#
loop_
_entity.id
_entity.type
_entity.pdbx_description
1 polymer ?
#
loop_
_entity_poly.entity_id
_entity_poly.type
_entity_poly.pdbx_seq_one_letter_code
_entity_poly.pdbx_strand_id
1 'polypeptide(L)'
;MPLILHLFMLSLVFMVFLTCLMIYYLMKQYHLVTGIVVKLIAGVVIAIMVIYFFLLGIDHMFYYSKCLFMKRLGILYIMIRLKSKRKLPFFFFLKYLKFLIYLFLFHFKSYPAGSETDEYKQEVEKLRFPYWDWASPSTLTNGVPSVLFDEYVFVDNPTQKNVRIRNPLRAFTLPVDLGSLTLVGDVSNPTQRPYSPDGSTTPYTPKGYATVRHPDNNYISNSDATGLNVVTFCSSVFRPVLYQALLVDKWRQFSNHGDSEDKPEENYGHYSSIEVIHDAVHDALGGPGGHMSYPDIAGFDPIFFLHHCNVDRLIAIWQACHPDVWIIGNTDTEGTFTQPVDKLIDENTPLTPFRKSENDYWTSKLVRDIKTLGYTYPELEKNPNSRDLLRSMLKYYHPNLYLQYHWKLTLAVKKNKVGAPFQIRVFLDLPTANASTPISSPNFAGLISIFARGKETQCANCLRNVSTDVHGSVDLTACMQRLFIDTNPELSGDGVNQSLLPSQITLVAVLKDGSGISLENAGLTSASYWVFDEGPEFDLDYENWTKKLVGQVYPPQTSIQSQ
;
A
#
# COMPACT_ATOMS: atom_id res chain seq x y z
N MET A 1 44.77 -47.64 14.67
CA MET A 1 45.19 -46.55 15.58
C MET A 1 44.67 -45.13 15.25
N PRO A 2 44.37 -44.71 14.00
CA PRO A 2 44.08 -43.29 13.72
C PRO A 2 42.66 -42.80 14.11
N LEU A 3 41.67 -43.69 14.16
CA LEU A 3 40.27 -43.30 14.45
C LEU A 3 40.03 -42.95 15.93
N ILE A 4 40.67 -43.68 16.85
CA ILE A 4 40.54 -43.46 18.30
C ILE A 4 41.20 -42.13 18.70
N LEU A 5 42.36 -41.81 18.10
CA LEU A 5 43.04 -40.53 18.32
C LEU A 5 42.22 -39.35 17.76
N HIS A 6 41.57 -39.53 16.61
CA HIS A 6 40.65 -38.55 16.04
C HIS A 6 39.44 -38.27 16.94
N LEU A 7 38.79 -39.32 17.45
CA LEU A 7 37.65 -39.21 18.35
C LEU A 7 38.04 -38.58 19.68
N PHE A 8 39.22 -38.91 20.21
CA PHE A 8 39.75 -38.32 21.44
C PHE A 8 40.01 -36.82 21.28
N MET A 9 40.63 -36.40 20.17
CA MET A 9 40.90 -34.99 19.87
C MET A 9 39.62 -34.19 19.59
N LEU A 10 38.64 -34.76 18.89
CA LEU A 10 37.32 -34.15 18.72
C LEU A 10 36.61 -33.97 20.06
N SER A 11 36.70 -34.94 20.97
CA SER A 11 36.13 -34.82 22.32
C SER A 11 36.80 -33.69 23.12
N LEU A 12 38.11 -33.50 22.96
CA LEU A 12 38.87 -32.45 23.65
C LEU A 12 38.49 -31.07 23.13
N VAL A 13 38.37 -30.90 21.81
CA VAL A 13 37.91 -29.64 21.17
C VAL A 13 36.49 -29.31 21.61
N PHE A 14 35.60 -30.31 21.66
CA PHE A 14 34.22 -30.13 22.10
C PHE A 14 34.15 -29.77 23.60
N MET A 15 34.98 -30.37 24.45
CA MET A 15 35.10 -30.00 25.87
C MET A 15 35.60 -28.57 26.07
N VAL A 16 36.61 -28.14 25.31
CA VAL A 16 37.13 -26.76 25.38
C VAL A 16 36.06 -25.76 24.92
N PHE A 17 35.30 -26.09 23.87
CA PHE A 17 34.19 -25.27 23.39
C PHE A 17 33.08 -25.13 24.44
N LEU A 18 32.66 -26.24 25.05
CA LEU A 18 31.65 -26.24 26.13
C LEU A 18 32.12 -25.44 27.35
N THR A 19 33.39 -25.58 27.73
CA THR A 19 33.99 -24.83 28.84
C THR A 19 33.99 -23.32 28.55
N CYS A 20 34.36 -22.92 27.32
CA CYS A 20 34.31 -21.51 26.90
C CYS A 20 32.88 -20.96 26.87
N LEU A 21 31.91 -21.77 26.42
CA LEU A 21 30.50 -21.40 26.41
C LEU A 21 29.95 -21.21 27.83
N MET A 22 30.33 -22.11 28.75
CA MET A 22 29.96 -22.05 30.16
C MET A 22 30.55 -20.81 30.84
N ILE A 23 31.85 -20.53 30.61
CA ILE A 23 32.51 -19.32 31.12
C ILE A 23 31.82 -18.06 30.57
N TYR A 24 31.49 -18.03 29.27
CA TYR A 24 30.76 -16.90 28.68
C TYR A 24 29.39 -16.69 29.34
N TYR A 25 28.62 -17.75 29.57
CA TYR A 25 27.30 -17.65 30.22
C TYR A 25 27.42 -17.22 31.69
N LEU A 26 28.40 -17.75 32.43
CA LEU A 26 28.70 -17.33 33.80
C LEU A 26 29.08 -15.83 33.83
N MET A 27 29.98 -15.38 32.96
CA MET A 27 30.38 -13.97 32.89
C MET A 27 29.22 -13.05 32.47
N LYS A 28 28.31 -13.52 31.62
CA LYS A 28 27.10 -12.78 31.22
C LYS A 28 26.13 -12.61 32.39
N GLN A 29 25.98 -13.63 33.23
CA GLN A 29 25.12 -13.60 34.41
C GLN A 29 25.60 -12.57 35.45
N TYR A 30 26.90 -12.29 35.50
CA TYR A 30 27.49 -11.30 36.41
C TYR A 30 27.83 -9.95 35.74
N HIS A 31 27.29 -9.65 34.56
CA HIS A 31 27.52 -8.39 33.81
C HIS A 31 29.00 -8.05 33.53
N LEU A 32 29.89 -9.04 33.47
CA LEU A 32 31.34 -8.86 33.27
C LEU A 32 31.78 -8.95 31.80
N VAL A 33 30.85 -9.05 30.84
CA VAL A 33 31.18 -9.25 29.42
C VAL A 33 31.47 -7.92 28.74
N THR A 34 32.75 -7.59 28.58
CA THR A 34 33.22 -6.55 27.65
C THR A 34 33.51 -7.14 26.27
N GLY A 35 33.45 -6.31 25.22
CA GLY A 35 33.71 -6.75 23.84
C GLY A 35 35.12 -7.34 23.61
N ILE A 36 36.06 -7.12 24.54
CA ILE A 36 37.42 -7.66 24.52
C ILE A 36 37.43 -9.15 24.88
N VAL A 37 36.60 -9.58 25.85
CA VAL A 37 36.54 -10.97 26.32
C VAL A 37 35.98 -11.90 25.23
N VAL A 38 34.96 -11.44 24.51
CA VAL A 38 34.37 -12.19 23.39
C VAL A 38 35.38 -12.39 22.25
N LYS A 39 36.21 -11.37 21.97
CA LYS A 39 37.28 -11.45 20.97
C LYS A 39 38.40 -12.41 21.38
N LEU A 40 38.77 -12.43 22.67
CA LEU A 40 39.77 -13.35 23.21
C LEU A 40 39.30 -14.82 23.11
N ILE A 41 38.06 -15.11 23.50
CA ILE A 41 37.50 -16.47 23.41
C ILE A 41 37.44 -16.92 21.94
N ALA A 42 36.98 -16.05 21.03
CA ALA A 42 36.97 -16.36 19.60
C ALA A 42 38.38 -16.59 19.05
N GLY A 43 39.37 -15.79 19.48
CA GLY A 43 40.77 -15.96 19.09
C GLY A 43 41.38 -17.29 19.53
N VAL A 44 41.10 -17.73 20.77
CA VAL A 44 41.59 -19.02 21.30
C VAL A 44 40.97 -20.19 20.54
N VAL A 45 39.67 -20.15 20.25
CA VAL A 45 38.99 -21.21 19.47
C VAL A 45 39.56 -21.29 18.05
N ILE A 46 39.80 -20.14 17.39
CA ILE A 46 40.39 -20.10 16.05
C ILE A 46 41.83 -20.64 16.07
N ALA A 47 42.65 -20.27 17.05
CA ALA A 47 44.02 -20.74 17.18
C ALA A 47 44.09 -22.27 17.35
N ILE A 48 43.21 -22.85 18.19
CA ILE A 48 43.12 -24.30 18.39
C ILE A 48 42.68 -25.02 17.10
N MET A 49 41.73 -24.45 16.36
CA MET A 49 41.32 -25.02 15.07
C MET A 49 42.43 -24.95 14.03
N VAL A 50 43.18 -23.85 13.96
CA VAL A 50 44.32 -23.71 13.03
C VAL A 50 45.40 -24.74 13.34
N ILE A 51 45.75 -24.95 14.61
CA ILE A 51 46.72 -25.97 15.03
C ILE A 51 46.21 -27.37 14.68
N TYR A 52 44.91 -27.65 14.87
CA TYR A 52 44.28 -28.92 14.51
C TYR A 52 44.35 -29.22 13.00
N PHE A 53 44.07 -28.23 12.14
CA PHE A 53 44.15 -28.41 10.69
C PHE A 53 45.59 -28.53 10.19
N PHE A 54 46.55 -27.85 10.84
CA PHE A 54 47.97 -27.96 10.52
C PHE A 54 48.52 -29.35 10.86
N LEU A 55 48.11 -29.93 11.99
CA LEU A 55 48.49 -31.29 12.40
C LEU A 55 47.89 -32.40 11.52
N LEU A 56 46.85 -32.10 10.73
CA LEU A 56 46.22 -33.04 9.80
C LEU A 56 46.83 -33.05 8.39
N GLY A 57 47.80 -32.17 8.09
CA GLY A 57 48.49 -32.16 6.80
C GLY A 57 47.60 -31.83 5.59
N ILE A 58 46.49 -31.12 5.80
CA ILE A 58 45.53 -30.77 4.74
C ILE A 58 45.90 -29.39 4.16
N ASP A 59 46.96 -29.32 3.36
CA ASP A 59 47.43 -28.05 2.77
C ASP A 59 46.59 -27.55 1.59
N HIS A 60 45.72 -28.38 0.99
CA HIS A 60 44.99 -28.02 -0.24
C HIS A 60 43.56 -27.50 -0.05
N MET A 61 43.04 -27.40 1.18
CA MET A 61 41.66 -26.91 1.41
C MET A 61 41.56 -25.43 1.83
N PHE A 62 42.67 -24.69 1.82
CA PHE A 62 42.67 -23.30 2.32
C PHE A 62 42.06 -22.26 1.37
N TYR A 63 41.97 -22.54 0.05
CA TYR A 63 41.44 -21.56 -0.91
C TYR A 63 39.93 -21.65 -1.13
N TYR A 64 39.35 -22.86 -1.12
CA TYR A 64 37.90 -23.04 -1.28
C TYR A 64 37.11 -22.81 0.02
N SER A 65 37.71 -23.11 1.17
CA SER A 65 37.04 -22.97 2.48
C SER A 65 37.02 -21.54 3.00
N LYS A 66 37.96 -20.66 2.62
CA LYS A 66 37.89 -19.23 2.95
C LYS A 66 36.65 -18.57 2.34
N CYS A 67 36.25 -18.98 1.13
CA CYS A 67 35.09 -18.40 0.45
C CYS A 67 33.76 -18.92 1.01
N LEU A 68 33.65 -20.21 1.34
CA LEU A 68 32.42 -20.78 1.91
C LEU A 68 32.24 -20.48 3.41
N PHE A 69 33.33 -20.43 4.19
CA PHE A 69 33.27 -20.18 5.64
C PHE A 69 33.09 -18.70 5.97
N MET A 70 33.71 -17.77 5.21
CA MET A 70 33.41 -16.33 5.32
C MET A 70 32.00 -15.99 4.82
N LYS A 71 31.49 -16.70 3.79
CA LYS A 71 30.08 -16.60 3.38
C LYS A 71 29.14 -17.08 4.49
N ARG A 72 29.46 -18.18 5.18
CA ARG A 72 28.65 -18.69 6.29
C ARG A 72 28.76 -17.86 7.57
N LEU A 73 29.90 -17.25 7.90
CA LEU A 73 30.02 -16.31 9.03
C LEU A 73 29.36 -14.96 8.74
N GLY A 74 29.44 -14.45 7.51
CA GLY A 74 28.70 -13.26 7.09
C GLY A 74 27.19 -13.46 7.18
N ILE A 75 26.70 -14.61 6.69
CA ILE A 75 25.28 -14.99 6.78
C ILE A 75 24.87 -15.29 8.22
N LEU A 76 25.71 -15.92 9.05
CA LEU A 76 25.39 -16.20 10.45
C LEU A 76 25.44 -14.95 11.33
N TYR A 77 26.36 -14.01 11.09
CA TYR A 77 26.38 -12.70 11.75
C TYR A 77 25.15 -11.86 11.37
N ILE A 78 24.73 -11.92 10.10
CA ILE A 78 23.50 -11.29 9.61
C ILE A 78 22.25 -12.00 10.19
N MET A 79 22.22 -13.34 10.26
CA MET A 79 21.10 -14.10 10.82
C MET A 79 20.96 -13.98 12.35
N ILE A 80 22.07 -13.83 13.08
CA ILE A 80 22.05 -13.56 14.53
C ILE A 80 21.60 -12.12 14.80
N ARG A 81 21.94 -11.15 13.94
CA ARG A 81 21.39 -9.78 14.02
C ARG A 81 19.93 -9.69 13.59
N LEU A 82 19.47 -10.57 12.69
CA LEU A 82 18.09 -10.61 12.19
C LEU A 82 17.13 -11.45 13.05
N LYS A 83 17.63 -12.36 13.90
CA LYS A 83 16.78 -13.17 14.81
C LYS A 83 16.10 -12.37 15.92
N SER A 84 16.45 -11.09 16.12
CA SER A 84 15.90 -10.24 17.19
C SER A 84 14.74 -9.34 16.77
N LYS A 85 14.48 -9.09 15.49
CA LYS A 85 13.41 -8.16 15.07
C LYS A 85 12.73 -8.62 13.79
N ARG A 86 11.74 -9.51 13.93
CA ARG A 86 10.68 -9.68 12.94
C ARG A 86 9.78 -8.45 13.01
N LYS A 87 9.54 -7.76 11.88
CA LYS A 87 8.28 -7.08 11.46
C LYS A 87 8.51 -5.99 10.39
N LEU A 88 7.70 -6.04 9.34
CA LEU A 88 7.57 -5.17 8.15
C LEU A 88 6.04 -5.04 7.86
N PRO A 89 5.51 -4.11 7.04
CA PRO A 89 6.03 -2.80 6.61
C PRO A 89 5.01 -1.63 6.51
N PHE A 90 5.51 -0.37 6.45
CA PHE A 90 4.83 0.77 5.77
C PHE A 90 5.74 1.98 5.38
N PHE A 91 7.06 1.82 5.22
CA PHE A 91 7.96 2.88 4.69
C PHE A 91 9.10 2.24 3.91
N PHE A 92 8.71 1.59 2.81
CA PHE A 92 9.55 0.67 2.04
C PHE A 92 10.50 1.38 1.06
N PHE A 93 10.30 2.66 0.76
CA PHE A 93 10.83 3.25 -0.48
C PHE A 93 12.34 3.51 -0.49
N LEU A 94 12.90 4.02 0.60
CA LEU A 94 14.29 4.52 0.59
C LEU A 94 15.36 3.50 0.92
N LYS A 95 15.14 2.76 2.02
CA LYS A 95 16.14 1.78 2.45
C LYS A 95 16.17 0.62 1.49
N TYR A 96 15.04 0.25 0.88
CA TYR A 96 15.03 -0.81 -0.11
C TYR A 96 15.70 -0.39 -1.41
N LEU A 97 15.58 0.86 -1.86
CA LEU A 97 16.31 1.32 -3.05
C LEU A 97 17.82 1.45 -2.83
N LYS A 98 18.29 2.06 -1.73
CA LYS A 98 19.74 2.06 -1.41
C LYS A 98 20.28 0.67 -1.09
N PHE A 99 19.48 -0.20 -0.47
CA PHE A 99 19.83 -1.60 -0.21
C PHE A 99 19.82 -2.44 -1.48
N LEU A 100 18.87 -2.22 -2.40
CA LEU A 100 18.84 -2.80 -3.74
C LEU A 100 20.06 -2.32 -4.52
N ILE A 101 20.34 -1.02 -4.56
CA ILE A 101 21.57 -0.46 -5.15
C ILE A 101 22.79 -1.12 -4.53
N TYR A 102 22.86 -1.31 -3.21
CA TYR A 102 23.97 -2.02 -2.57
C TYR A 102 24.03 -3.51 -2.94
N LEU A 103 22.88 -4.19 -3.08
CA LEU A 103 22.80 -5.57 -3.57
C LEU A 103 23.22 -5.67 -5.05
N PHE A 104 22.82 -4.70 -5.86
CA PHE A 104 23.18 -4.55 -7.27
C PHE A 104 24.69 -4.27 -7.39
N LEU A 105 25.25 -3.34 -6.61
CA LEU A 105 26.70 -3.11 -6.51
C LEU A 105 27.47 -4.35 -6.01
N PHE A 106 26.89 -5.13 -5.10
CA PHE A 106 27.46 -6.42 -4.70
C PHE A 106 27.39 -7.44 -5.84
N HIS A 107 26.31 -7.44 -6.64
CA HIS A 107 26.18 -8.24 -7.86
C HIS A 107 27.15 -7.77 -8.97
N PHE A 108 27.48 -6.48 -9.08
CA PHE A 108 28.49 -5.98 -10.02
C PHE A 108 29.91 -6.45 -9.73
N LYS A 109 30.21 -6.96 -8.52
CA LYS A 109 31.46 -7.68 -8.27
C LYS A 109 31.58 -8.99 -9.08
N SER A 110 30.45 -9.53 -9.57
CA SER A 110 30.44 -10.68 -10.48
C SER A 110 30.49 -10.30 -11.97
N TYR A 111 30.46 -9.01 -12.30
CA TYR A 111 30.69 -8.54 -13.67
C TYR A 111 32.20 -8.38 -13.93
N PRO A 112 32.71 -8.78 -15.12
CA PRO A 112 34.10 -8.56 -15.48
C PRO A 112 34.41 -7.06 -15.54
N ALA A 113 35.65 -6.67 -15.20
CA ALA A 113 36.08 -5.27 -15.35
C ALA A 113 36.03 -4.87 -16.84
N GLY A 114 35.44 -3.70 -17.14
CA GLY A 114 35.26 -3.22 -18.51
C GLY A 114 34.26 -2.07 -18.59
N SER A 115 34.15 -1.45 -19.77
CA SER A 115 33.31 -0.26 -20.02
C SER A 115 31.83 -0.50 -19.71
N GLU A 116 31.29 -1.67 -20.03
CA GLU A 116 29.89 -2.03 -19.77
C GLU A 116 29.60 -2.09 -18.25
N THR A 117 30.53 -2.63 -17.46
CA THR A 117 30.41 -2.65 -15.99
C THR A 117 30.47 -1.25 -15.38
N ASP A 118 31.27 -0.36 -15.96
CA ASP A 118 31.35 1.03 -15.51
C ASP A 118 30.11 1.84 -15.91
N GLU A 119 29.55 1.58 -17.09
CA GLU A 119 28.25 2.11 -17.52
C GLU A 119 27.14 1.67 -16.56
N TYR A 120 27.03 0.37 -16.24
CA TYR A 120 26.03 -0.11 -15.30
C TYR A 120 26.18 0.52 -13.90
N LYS A 121 27.40 0.74 -13.40
CA LYS A 121 27.61 1.45 -12.13
C LYS A 121 27.04 2.88 -12.19
N GLN A 122 27.28 3.59 -13.29
CA GLN A 122 26.74 4.94 -13.48
C GLN A 122 25.21 4.94 -13.56
N GLU A 123 24.61 3.97 -14.27
CA GLU A 123 23.14 3.88 -14.39
C GLU A 123 22.47 3.50 -13.06
N VAL A 124 23.10 2.66 -12.25
CA VAL A 124 22.57 2.27 -10.93
C VAL A 124 22.51 3.44 -9.96
N GLU A 125 23.39 4.44 -10.09
CA GLU A 125 23.32 5.68 -9.32
C GLU A 125 22.11 6.55 -9.72
N LYS A 126 21.67 6.46 -10.98
CA LYS A 126 20.48 7.16 -11.50
C LYS A 126 19.19 6.43 -11.16
N LEU A 127 19.23 5.10 -10.99
CA LEU A 127 18.06 4.27 -10.76
C LEU A 127 17.22 4.75 -9.57
N ARG A 128 15.92 4.94 -9.80
CA ARG A 128 14.89 5.15 -8.76
C ARG A 128 13.79 4.11 -8.93
N PHE A 129 13.06 3.82 -7.86
CA PHE A 129 11.96 2.88 -7.94
C PHE A 129 10.83 3.49 -8.77
N PRO A 130 10.32 2.80 -9.81
CA PRO A 130 9.28 3.36 -10.68
C PRO A 130 7.95 3.50 -9.93
N TYR A 131 7.14 4.47 -10.33
CA TYR A 131 5.73 4.54 -9.94
C TYR A 131 4.83 4.04 -11.06
N TRP A 132 3.67 3.50 -10.70
CA TRP A 132 2.60 3.24 -11.66
C TRP A 132 1.49 4.27 -11.48
N ASP A 133 1.35 5.17 -12.46
CA ASP A 133 0.26 6.14 -12.49
C ASP A 133 -1.06 5.47 -12.89
N TRP A 134 -1.77 4.94 -11.90
CA TRP A 134 -3.06 4.27 -12.06
C TRP A 134 -4.20 5.23 -12.48
N ALA A 135 -4.00 6.55 -12.46
CA ALA A 135 -4.97 7.55 -12.94
C ALA A 135 -4.59 8.14 -14.32
N SER A 136 -3.54 7.62 -14.96
CA SER A 136 -3.07 8.10 -16.26
C SER A 136 -4.04 7.77 -17.40
N PRO A 137 -4.02 8.55 -18.51
CA PRO A 137 -4.74 8.21 -19.74
C PRO A 137 -4.38 6.83 -20.30
N SER A 138 -3.13 6.37 -20.13
CA SER A 138 -2.76 5.02 -20.53
C SER A 138 -3.45 3.94 -19.69
N THR A 139 -3.77 4.20 -18.42
CA THR A 139 -4.49 3.24 -17.58
C THR A 139 -5.97 3.18 -17.98
N LEU A 140 -6.56 4.30 -18.43
CA LEU A 140 -7.91 4.32 -19.00
C LEU A 140 -8.05 3.42 -20.24
N THR A 141 -7.00 3.32 -21.07
CA THR A 141 -7.06 2.54 -22.31
C THR A 141 -6.53 1.11 -22.15
N ASN A 142 -5.47 0.92 -21.36
CA ASN A 142 -4.70 -0.33 -21.33
C ASN A 142 -4.81 -1.06 -19.99
N GLY A 143 -5.41 -0.45 -18.97
CA GLY A 143 -5.47 -1.01 -17.62
C GLY A 143 -4.10 -1.13 -16.97
N VAL A 144 -3.78 -2.32 -16.47
CA VAL A 144 -2.52 -2.60 -15.76
C VAL A 144 -1.40 -2.89 -16.75
N PRO A 145 -0.17 -2.35 -16.57
CA PRO A 145 0.97 -2.69 -17.43
C PRO A 145 1.18 -4.20 -17.56
N SER A 146 1.28 -4.72 -18.78
CA SER A 146 1.36 -6.16 -19.08
C SER A 146 2.54 -6.86 -18.38
N VAL A 147 3.65 -6.15 -18.21
CA VAL A 147 4.84 -6.63 -17.48
C VAL A 147 4.54 -7.02 -16.03
N LEU A 148 3.40 -6.63 -15.46
CA LEU A 148 2.98 -7.03 -14.12
C LEU A 148 2.23 -8.37 -14.11
N PHE A 149 2.00 -8.97 -15.27
CA PHE A 149 1.38 -10.28 -15.46
C PHE A 149 2.27 -11.27 -16.23
N ASP A 150 3.22 -10.78 -17.03
CA ASP A 150 4.15 -11.60 -17.80
C ASP A 150 4.90 -12.61 -16.91
N GLU A 151 4.89 -13.90 -17.28
CA GLU A 151 5.54 -14.96 -16.49
C GLU A 151 7.07 -14.82 -16.49
N TYR A 152 7.62 -14.34 -17.62
CA TYR A 152 9.04 -14.18 -17.84
C TYR A 152 9.35 -12.78 -18.34
N VAL A 153 10.55 -12.30 -17.99
CA VAL A 153 11.15 -11.11 -18.58
C VAL A 153 12.54 -11.47 -19.10
N PHE A 154 13.05 -10.64 -20.00
CA PHE A 154 14.39 -10.80 -20.55
C PHE A 154 15.32 -9.74 -19.97
N VAL A 155 16.47 -10.18 -19.47
CA VAL A 155 17.47 -9.31 -18.86
C VAL A 155 18.86 -9.65 -19.38
N ASP A 156 19.75 -8.68 -19.38
CA ASP A 156 21.17 -8.96 -19.60
C ASP A 156 21.82 -9.42 -18.28
N ASN A 157 22.74 -10.37 -18.38
CA ASN A 157 23.59 -10.80 -17.27
C ASN A 157 25.07 -10.66 -17.68
N PRO A 158 26.04 -10.83 -16.75
CA PRO A 158 27.45 -10.58 -17.07
C PRO A 158 28.07 -11.48 -18.15
N THR A 159 27.38 -12.54 -18.54
CA THR A 159 27.87 -13.57 -19.47
C THR A 159 27.05 -13.69 -20.76
N GLN A 160 25.80 -13.23 -20.74
CA GLN A 160 24.85 -13.42 -21.82
C GLN A 160 23.81 -12.29 -21.83
N LYS A 161 23.56 -11.75 -23.02
CA LYS A 161 22.46 -10.80 -23.27
C LYS A 161 21.14 -11.54 -23.50
N ASN A 162 20.03 -10.87 -23.19
CA ASN A 162 18.67 -11.35 -23.44
C ASN A 162 18.35 -12.70 -22.77
N VAL A 163 18.75 -12.86 -21.51
CA VAL A 163 18.50 -14.05 -20.70
C VAL A 163 17.08 -14.02 -20.14
N ARG A 164 16.34 -15.11 -20.38
CA ARG A 164 14.98 -15.27 -19.85
C ARG A 164 15.03 -15.62 -18.36
N ILE A 165 14.40 -14.81 -17.52
CA ILE A 165 14.22 -15.07 -16.09
C ILE A 165 12.74 -15.05 -15.71
N ARG A 166 12.38 -15.71 -14.60
CA ARG A 166 11.03 -15.53 -14.03
C ARG A 166 10.85 -14.09 -13.59
N ASN A 167 9.71 -13.52 -13.93
CA ASN A 167 9.41 -12.13 -13.62
C ASN A 167 9.13 -11.92 -12.13
N PRO A 168 10.00 -11.20 -11.39
CA PRO A 168 9.78 -10.95 -9.96
C PRO A 168 8.69 -9.90 -9.69
N LEU A 169 8.23 -9.16 -10.71
CA LEU A 169 7.15 -8.16 -10.57
C LEU A 169 5.76 -8.78 -10.72
N ARG A 170 5.67 -10.00 -11.28
CA ARG A 170 4.40 -10.69 -11.48
C ARG A 170 3.73 -11.08 -10.17
N ALA A 171 4.49 -11.73 -9.28
CA ALA A 171 3.99 -12.21 -8.00
C ALA A 171 5.15 -12.56 -7.06
N PHE A 172 4.87 -12.60 -5.76
CA PHE A 172 5.80 -13.09 -4.75
C PHE A 172 5.39 -14.50 -4.31
N THR A 173 6.33 -15.46 -4.35
CA THR A 173 6.09 -16.82 -3.84
C THR A 173 6.40 -16.89 -2.35
N LEU A 174 5.41 -17.28 -1.56
CA LEU A 174 5.48 -17.26 -0.12
C LEU A 174 6.45 -18.34 0.42
N PRO A 175 7.44 -17.96 1.25
CA PRO A 175 8.38 -18.92 1.82
C PRO A 175 7.85 -19.63 3.08
N VAL A 176 6.72 -19.16 3.60
CA VAL A 176 6.01 -19.65 4.79
C VAL A 176 4.50 -19.54 4.54
N ASP A 177 3.69 -20.25 5.31
CA ASP A 177 2.24 -20.08 5.26
C ASP A 177 1.88 -18.66 5.73
N LEU A 178 1.02 -17.98 4.96
CA LEU A 178 0.37 -16.74 5.35
C LEU A 178 -1.08 -17.03 5.71
N GLY A 179 -1.49 -16.48 6.85
CA GLY A 179 -2.65 -16.93 7.61
C GLY A 179 -2.16 -17.46 8.94
N SER A 180 -2.76 -17.02 10.04
CA SER A 180 -2.32 -17.49 11.35
C SER A 180 -3.15 -18.72 11.72
N LEU A 181 -2.49 -19.74 12.26
CA LEU A 181 -3.11 -20.86 13.00
C LEU A 181 -3.88 -20.41 14.27
N THR A 182 -4.06 -19.10 14.48
CA THR A 182 -4.85 -18.52 15.58
C THR A 182 -6.02 -17.65 15.08
N LEU A 183 -6.12 -17.36 13.78
CA LEU A 183 -7.11 -16.44 13.19
C LEU A 183 -7.96 -17.09 12.07
N VAL A 184 -7.73 -18.37 11.81
CA VAL A 184 -8.57 -19.17 10.93
C VAL A 184 -8.56 -20.56 11.55
N GLY A 185 -9.70 -21.01 12.06
CA GLY A 185 -9.86 -22.44 12.37
C GLY A 185 -9.53 -23.27 11.12
N ASP A 186 -9.26 -24.56 11.28
CA ASP A 186 -8.89 -25.51 10.21
C ASP A 186 -9.88 -25.63 9.02
N VAL A 187 -10.92 -24.79 8.97
CA VAL A 187 -11.99 -24.76 7.96
C VAL A 187 -11.60 -24.10 6.63
N SER A 188 -10.59 -23.21 6.57
CA SER A 188 -10.23 -22.51 5.32
C SER A 188 -8.93 -23.04 4.71
N ASN A 189 -8.85 -24.35 4.53
CA ASN A 189 -7.72 -25.00 3.86
C ASN A 189 -7.86 -24.94 2.32
N PRO A 190 -7.04 -24.17 1.60
CA PRO A 190 -7.12 -24.03 0.15
C PRO A 190 -6.53 -25.23 -0.61
N THR A 191 -6.14 -26.33 0.06
CA THR A 191 -5.95 -27.60 -0.65
C THR A 191 -7.27 -28.16 -1.16
N GLN A 192 -8.42 -27.66 -0.68
CA GLN A 192 -9.73 -27.96 -1.25
C GLN A 192 -9.97 -27.07 -2.48
N ARG A 193 -10.12 -27.70 -3.65
CA ARG A 193 -10.47 -27.03 -4.91
C ARG A 193 -11.89 -27.44 -5.31
N PRO A 194 -12.79 -26.50 -5.67
CA PRO A 194 -12.58 -25.05 -5.81
C PRO A 194 -12.47 -24.31 -4.46
N TYR A 195 -11.67 -23.23 -4.41
CA TYR A 195 -11.52 -22.38 -3.24
C TYR A 195 -12.18 -21.02 -3.49
N SER A 196 -13.14 -20.65 -2.63
CA SER A 196 -13.76 -19.33 -2.61
C SER A 196 -13.58 -18.75 -1.21
N PRO A 197 -12.76 -17.72 -1.01
CA PRO A 197 -12.60 -17.11 0.31
C PRO A 197 -13.92 -16.48 0.77
N ASP A 198 -14.20 -16.55 2.07
CA ASP A 198 -15.47 -16.13 2.69
C ASP A 198 -15.69 -14.61 2.75
N GLY A 199 -14.85 -13.81 2.06
CA GLY A 199 -14.95 -12.35 1.92
C GLY A 199 -14.80 -11.53 3.20
N SER A 200 -14.88 -12.18 4.37
CA SER A 200 -14.84 -11.58 5.70
C SER A 200 -13.49 -11.78 6.39
N THR A 201 -12.72 -12.76 5.93
CA THR A 201 -11.41 -13.10 6.47
C THR A 201 -10.30 -12.87 5.46
N THR A 202 -9.08 -12.69 5.98
CA THR A 202 -7.88 -12.69 5.15
C THR A 202 -7.72 -14.08 4.55
N PRO A 203 -7.57 -14.22 3.23
CA PRO A 203 -7.50 -15.53 2.60
C PRO A 203 -6.22 -16.25 3.01
N TYR A 204 -6.35 -17.49 3.50
CA TYR A 204 -5.20 -18.32 3.81
C TYR A 204 -4.43 -18.66 2.53
N THR A 205 -3.11 -18.47 2.55
CA THR A 205 -2.24 -18.74 1.40
C THR A 205 -1.04 -19.58 1.86
N PRO A 206 -0.92 -20.85 1.42
CA PRO A 206 0.13 -21.74 1.91
C PRO A 206 1.50 -21.35 1.36
N LYS A 207 2.53 -21.82 2.05
CA LYS A 207 3.90 -21.80 1.58
C LYS A 207 3.99 -22.40 0.17
N GLY A 208 4.76 -21.75 -0.69
CA GLY A 208 4.97 -22.16 -2.09
C GLY A 208 3.92 -21.62 -3.05
N TYR A 209 2.85 -20.98 -2.56
CA TYR A 209 1.88 -20.29 -3.40
C TYR A 209 2.32 -18.85 -3.66
N ALA A 210 1.90 -18.33 -4.81
CA ALA A 210 2.20 -16.96 -5.21
C ALA A 210 1.07 -16.01 -4.77
N THR A 211 1.40 -14.73 -4.60
CA THR A 211 0.39 -13.68 -4.48
C THR A 211 -0.50 -13.65 -5.72
N VAL A 212 -1.80 -13.39 -5.52
CA VAL A 212 -2.81 -13.41 -6.59
C VAL A 212 -3.66 -12.15 -6.64
N ARG A 213 -4.16 -11.83 -7.84
CA ARG A 213 -4.99 -10.66 -8.19
C ARG A 213 -6.22 -11.14 -8.97
N HIS A 214 -7.43 -10.83 -8.50
CA HIS A 214 -8.69 -11.38 -9.03
C HIS A 214 -8.60 -12.89 -9.27
N PRO A 215 -8.31 -13.71 -8.25
CA PRO A 215 -8.14 -15.15 -8.43
C PRO A 215 -9.35 -15.81 -9.08
N ASP A 216 -9.10 -16.72 -10.03
CA ASP A 216 -10.10 -17.64 -10.56
C ASP A 216 -10.42 -18.79 -9.57
N ASN A 217 -11.25 -19.74 -10.00
CA ASN A 217 -11.61 -20.92 -9.18
C ASN A 217 -10.41 -21.83 -8.83
N ASN A 218 -9.29 -21.69 -9.55
CA ASN A 218 -8.03 -22.39 -9.28
C ASN A 218 -7.09 -21.59 -8.39
N TYR A 219 -7.53 -20.41 -7.95
CA TYR A 219 -6.76 -19.44 -7.17
C TYR A 219 -5.49 -18.98 -7.90
N ILE A 220 -5.65 -18.64 -9.18
CA ILE A 220 -4.61 -18.08 -10.06
C ILE A 220 -5.04 -16.68 -10.48
N SER A 221 -4.10 -15.73 -10.55
CA SER A 221 -4.40 -14.36 -10.98
C SER A 221 -5.08 -14.31 -12.34
N ASN A 222 -6.15 -13.52 -12.46
CA ASN A 222 -6.84 -13.25 -13.72
C ASN A 222 -6.47 -11.86 -14.24
N SER A 223 -5.66 -11.81 -15.30
CA SER A 223 -5.19 -10.56 -15.92
C SER A 223 -6.34 -9.72 -16.48
N ASP A 224 -7.29 -10.36 -17.15
CA ASP A 224 -8.35 -9.68 -17.90
C ASP A 224 -9.36 -9.08 -16.93
N ALA A 225 -9.76 -9.84 -15.91
CA ALA A 225 -10.61 -9.33 -14.83
C ALA A 225 -9.94 -8.18 -14.07
N THR A 226 -8.65 -8.30 -13.75
CA THR A 226 -7.91 -7.23 -13.09
C THR A 226 -7.82 -5.98 -13.96
N GLY A 227 -7.48 -6.14 -15.25
CA GLY A 227 -7.38 -5.04 -16.21
C GLY A 227 -8.70 -4.31 -16.41
N LEU A 228 -9.79 -5.05 -16.66
CA LEU A 228 -11.13 -4.47 -16.80
C LEU A 228 -11.58 -3.74 -15.54
N ASN A 229 -11.32 -4.30 -14.36
CA ASN A 229 -11.66 -3.66 -13.10
C ASN A 229 -10.88 -2.36 -12.90
N VAL A 230 -9.57 -2.37 -13.19
CA VAL A 230 -8.72 -1.17 -13.11
C VAL A 230 -9.16 -0.09 -14.09
N VAL A 231 -9.53 -0.43 -15.33
CA VAL A 231 -10.08 0.54 -16.30
C VAL A 231 -11.39 1.16 -15.79
N THR A 232 -12.28 0.31 -15.25
CA THR A 232 -13.56 0.75 -14.69
C THR A 232 -13.34 1.70 -13.51
N PHE A 233 -12.46 1.36 -12.57
CA PHE A 233 -12.11 2.22 -11.44
C PHE A 233 -11.37 3.47 -11.89
N CYS A 234 -10.54 3.40 -12.93
CA CYS A 234 -9.80 4.56 -13.44
C CYS A 234 -10.74 5.68 -13.88
N SER A 235 -11.81 5.32 -14.60
CA SER A 235 -12.81 6.25 -15.10
C SER A 235 -13.83 6.69 -14.03
N SER A 236 -14.27 5.79 -13.15
CA SER A 236 -15.37 6.07 -12.20
C SER A 236 -14.93 6.45 -10.78
N VAL A 237 -13.67 6.22 -10.41
CA VAL A 237 -13.18 6.44 -9.03
C VAL A 237 -11.85 7.20 -9.03
N PHE A 238 -10.80 6.67 -9.66
CA PHE A 238 -9.45 7.20 -9.54
C PHE A 238 -9.34 8.65 -10.00
N ARG A 239 -9.69 8.94 -11.24
CA ARG A 239 -9.59 10.28 -11.81
C ARG A 239 -10.57 11.27 -11.17
N PRO A 240 -11.88 10.95 -11.04
CA PRO A 240 -12.84 11.88 -10.45
C PRO A 240 -12.54 12.21 -8.99
N VAL A 241 -12.00 11.28 -8.21
CA VAL A 241 -11.68 11.54 -6.80
C VAL A 241 -10.30 12.22 -6.67
N LEU A 242 -9.32 11.87 -7.51
CA LEU A 242 -7.96 12.43 -7.44
C LEU A 242 -7.91 13.93 -7.73
N TYR A 243 -8.60 14.41 -8.78
CA TYR A 243 -8.56 15.83 -9.10
C TYR A 243 -9.15 16.69 -7.96
N GLN A 244 -10.17 16.17 -7.26
CA GLN A 244 -10.76 16.83 -6.09
C GLN A 244 -9.85 16.78 -4.87
N ALA A 245 -9.20 15.64 -4.61
CA ALA A 245 -8.26 15.50 -3.50
C ALA A 245 -7.08 16.48 -3.61
N LEU A 246 -6.67 16.84 -4.83
CA LEU A 246 -5.61 17.83 -5.05
C LEU A 246 -6.00 19.26 -4.67
N LEU A 247 -7.30 19.58 -4.61
CA LEU A 247 -7.79 20.89 -4.18
C LEU A 247 -7.77 21.05 -2.65
N VAL A 248 -7.63 19.95 -1.89
CA VAL A 248 -7.69 19.96 -0.42
C VAL A 248 -6.51 20.74 0.15
N ASP A 249 -6.76 21.82 0.88
CA ASP A 249 -5.74 22.73 1.43
C ASP A 249 -5.44 22.48 2.93
N LYS A 250 -5.91 21.36 3.48
CA LYS A 250 -5.65 20.95 4.87
C LYS A 250 -5.09 19.54 4.93
N TRP A 251 -3.95 19.37 5.61
CA TRP A 251 -3.28 18.06 5.73
C TRP A 251 -4.18 16.97 6.29
N ARG A 252 -4.94 17.26 7.36
CA ARG A 252 -5.82 16.27 8.00
C ARG A 252 -6.86 15.72 7.01
N GLN A 253 -7.48 16.61 6.23
CA GLN A 253 -8.49 16.23 5.24
C GLN A 253 -7.87 15.53 4.03
N PHE A 254 -6.67 15.93 3.61
CA PHE A 254 -5.99 15.33 2.46
C PHE A 254 -5.45 13.93 2.75
N SER A 255 -4.89 13.72 3.96
CA SER A 255 -3.99 12.60 4.24
C SER A 255 -4.65 11.29 4.63
N ASN A 256 -5.86 11.31 5.20
CA ASN A 256 -6.46 10.14 5.82
C ASN A 256 -7.99 10.05 5.61
N HIS A 257 -8.62 8.95 6.02
CA HIS A 257 -10.07 8.70 5.87
C HIS A 257 -11.00 9.76 6.51
N GLY A 258 -10.48 10.58 7.42
CA GLY A 258 -11.23 11.54 8.23
C GLY A 258 -11.68 10.97 9.58
N ASP A 259 -12.40 11.78 10.34
CA ASP A 259 -13.09 11.35 11.56
C ASP A 259 -14.48 11.98 11.73
N SER A 260 -15.12 11.72 12.86
CA SER A 260 -16.47 12.21 13.16
C SER A 260 -16.53 13.70 13.48
N GLU A 261 -15.40 14.36 13.75
CA GLU A 261 -15.34 15.80 14.03
C GLU A 261 -15.07 16.63 12.77
N ASP A 262 -14.52 16.00 11.73
CA ASP A 262 -14.35 16.63 10.43
C ASP A 262 -15.72 16.97 9.83
N LYS A 263 -16.02 18.28 9.76
CA LYS A 263 -17.16 18.80 9.00
C LYS A 263 -16.70 19.00 7.54
N PRO A 264 -17.19 18.22 6.58
CA PRO A 264 -16.77 18.31 5.18
C PRO A 264 -17.22 19.60 4.46
N GLU A 265 -17.88 20.52 5.17
CA GLU A 265 -18.70 21.58 4.57
C GLU A 265 -17.96 22.93 4.35
N GLU A 266 -16.80 23.18 4.97
CA GLU A 266 -16.25 24.55 5.08
C GLU A 266 -15.36 25.04 3.91
N ASN A 267 -14.82 24.15 3.06
CA ASN A 267 -14.15 24.53 1.80
C ASN A 267 -14.82 23.81 0.61
N TYR A 268 -14.45 24.13 -0.62
CA TYR A 268 -15.06 23.73 -1.91
C TYR A 268 -15.17 22.20 -2.19
N GLY A 269 -15.75 21.41 -1.28
CA GLY A 269 -16.17 20.03 -1.50
C GLY A 269 -15.06 19.01 -1.32
N HIS A 270 -14.29 19.10 -0.23
CA HIS A 270 -13.31 18.09 0.14
C HIS A 270 -14.00 16.92 0.86
N TYR A 271 -14.61 16.05 0.06
CA TYR A 271 -15.34 14.88 0.56
C TYR A 271 -14.54 13.59 0.50
N SER A 272 -13.26 13.64 0.09
CA SER A 272 -12.43 12.46 -0.06
C SER A 272 -10.95 12.82 0.09
N SER A 273 -10.13 11.82 0.37
CA SER A 273 -8.70 11.96 0.69
C SER A 273 -7.83 11.06 -0.19
N ILE A 274 -6.52 11.26 -0.12
CA ILE A 274 -5.58 10.37 -0.82
C ILE A 274 -5.69 8.92 -0.32
N GLU A 275 -6.03 8.71 0.96
CA GLU A 275 -6.19 7.38 1.55
C GLU A 275 -7.44 6.67 1.00
N VAL A 276 -8.54 7.38 0.75
CA VAL A 276 -9.75 6.82 0.13
C VAL A 276 -9.49 6.33 -1.29
N ILE A 277 -8.73 7.09 -2.09
CA ILE A 277 -8.40 6.68 -3.47
C ILE A 277 -7.41 5.51 -3.43
N HIS A 278 -6.44 5.57 -2.52
CA HIS A 278 -5.49 4.48 -2.26
C HIS A 278 -6.22 3.16 -1.98
N ASP A 279 -7.26 3.19 -1.15
CA ASP A 279 -8.09 2.02 -0.81
C ASP A 279 -8.81 1.46 -2.04
N ALA A 280 -9.32 2.34 -2.89
CA ALA A 280 -9.94 1.94 -4.15
C ALA A 280 -8.95 1.26 -5.11
N VAL A 281 -7.67 1.66 -5.12
CA VAL A 281 -6.63 1.01 -5.95
C VAL A 281 -6.31 -0.39 -5.43
N HIS A 282 -6.21 -0.54 -4.10
CA HIS A 282 -6.06 -1.85 -3.46
C HIS A 282 -7.17 -2.82 -3.86
N ASP A 283 -8.40 -2.34 -3.81
CA ASP A 283 -9.59 -3.07 -4.21
C ASP A 283 -9.60 -3.41 -5.71
N ALA A 284 -9.32 -2.42 -6.55
CA ALA A 284 -9.28 -2.59 -8.00
C ALA A 284 -8.30 -3.69 -8.43
N LEU A 285 -7.14 -3.76 -7.77
CA LEU A 285 -6.08 -4.72 -8.04
C LEU A 285 -6.34 -6.10 -7.44
N GLY A 286 -6.81 -6.16 -6.20
CA GLY A 286 -6.97 -7.43 -5.50
C GLY A 286 -8.23 -8.16 -5.93
N GLY A 287 -9.35 -7.45 -6.03
CA GLY A 287 -10.66 -8.06 -6.21
C GLY A 287 -11.04 -9.04 -5.09
N PRO A 288 -12.13 -9.79 -5.27
CA PRO A 288 -12.50 -10.91 -4.40
C PRO A 288 -11.35 -11.90 -4.23
N GLY A 289 -10.88 -12.10 -2.98
CA GLY A 289 -9.88 -13.10 -2.66
C GLY A 289 -8.42 -12.80 -3.07
N GLY A 290 -8.14 -11.69 -3.75
CA GLY A 290 -6.77 -11.32 -4.10
C GLY A 290 -6.05 -10.57 -2.98
N HIS A 291 -4.72 -10.68 -2.95
CA HIS A 291 -3.90 -10.22 -1.82
C HIS A 291 -3.97 -8.70 -1.62
N MET A 292 -4.03 -7.92 -2.71
CA MET A 292 -4.11 -6.47 -2.67
C MET A 292 -5.39 -5.94 -2.00
N SER A 293 -6.44 -6.74 -1.86
CA SER A 293 -7.71 -6.36 -1.21
C SER A 293 -7.71 -6.51 0.31
N TYR A 294 -6.63 -7.01 0.91
CA TYR A 294 -6.55 -7.27 2.35
C TYR A 294 -5.34 -6.58 2.98
N PRO A 295 -5.52 -5.63 3.91
CA PRO A 295 -4.43 -4.83 4.48
C PRO A 295 -3.31 -5.66 5.11
N ASP A 296 -3.65 -6.83 5.68
CA ASP A 296 -2.71 -7.70 6.39
C ASP A 296 -1.72 -8.42 5.46
N ILE A 297 -2.05 -8.56 4.17
CA ILE A 297 -1.26 -9.32 3.19
C ILE A 297 -0.98 -8.57 1.87
N ALA A 298 -1.54 -7.39 1.66
CA ALA A 298 -1.32 -6.60 0.43
C ALA A 298 0.16 -6.32 0.19
N GLY A 299 0.94 -6.06 1.25
CA GLY A 299 2.37 -5.79 1.18
C GLY A 299 3.26 -6.93 0.67
N PHE A 300 2.70 -8.13 0.42
CA PHE A 300 3.44 -9.24 -0.20
C PHE A 300 3.43 -9.17 -1.73
N ASP A 301 2.42 -8.56 -2.36
CA ASP A 301 2.36 -8.49 -3.83
C ASP A 301 3.33 -7.41 -4.34
N PRO A 302 4.22 -7.70 -5.32
CA PRO A 302 5.16 -6.70 -5.83
C PRO A 302 4.51 -5.39 -6.33
N ILE A 303 3.26 -5.43 -6.83
CA ILE A 303 2.55 -4.23 -7.31
C ILE A 303 2.24 -3.23 -6.19
N PHE A 304 2.20 -3.70 -4.93
CA PHE A 304 2.04 -2.85 -3.76
C PHE A 304 3.03 -1.69 -3.77
N PHE A 305 4.29 -1.96 -4.10
CA PHE A 305 5.32 -0.94 -4.12
C PHE A 305 5.08 0.07 -5.25
N LEU A 306 4.77 -0.38 -6.46
CA LEU A 306 4.46 0.51 -7.59
C LEU A 306 3.30 1.46 -7.30
N HIS A 307 2.25 0.95 -6.65
CA HIS A 307 1.12 1.72 -6.14
C HIS A 307 1.56 2.77 -5.11
N HIS A 308 2.25 2.35 -4.05
CA HIS A 308 2.69 3.27 -3.00
C HIS A 308 3.74 4.29 -3.46
N CYS A 309 4.52 4.00 -4.52
CA CYS A 309 5.39 4.98 -5.17
C CYS A 309 4.57 6.11 -5.81
N ASN A 310 3.44 5.77 -6.42
CA ASN A 310 2.54 6.76 -7.00
C ASN A 310 1.80 7.55 -5.90
N VAL A 311 1.45 6.91 -4.78
CA VAL A 311 0.90 7.63 -3.62
C VAL A 311 1.91 8.63 -3.07
N ASP A 312 3.18 8.26 -2.90
CA ASP A 312 4.26 9.18 -2.50
C ASP A 312 4.43 10.32 -3.52
N ARG A 313 4.39 10.01 -4.82
CA ARG A 313 4.37 11.02 -5.91
C ARG A 313 3.24 12.03 -5.73
N LEU A 314 2.01 11.55 -5.51
CA LEU A 314 0.84 12.41 -5.37
C LEU A 314 0.91 13.26 -4.10
N ILE A 315 1.43 12.73 -2.99
CA ILE A 315 1.69 13.50 -1.77
C ILE A 315 2.73 14.58 -2.04
N ALA A 316 3.84 14.26 -2.71
CA ALA A 316 4.88 15.24 -3.04
C ALA A 316 4.39 16.34 -3.99
N ILE A 317 3.56 15.99 -4.98
CA ILE A 317 2.88 16.94 -5.85
C ILE A 317 1.95 17.84 -5.03
N TRP A 318 1.12 17.26 -4.16
CA TRP A 318 0.22 18.01 -3.29
C TRP A 318 0.97 18.98 -2.37
N GLN A 319 2.09 18.54 -1.77
CA GLN A 319 2.95 19.41 -0.94
C GLN A 319 3.51 20.60 -1.73
N ALA A 320 3.83 20.40 -3.01
CA ALA A 320 4.30 21.47 -3.89
C ALA A 320 3.16 22.43 -4.30
N CYS A 321 1.93 21.93 -4.44
CA CYS A 321 0.73 22.75 -4.65
C CYS A 321 0.34 23.55 -3.39
N HIS A 322 0.60 23.00 -2.20
CA HIS A 322 0.17 23.55 -0.90
C HIS A 322 1.38 23.71 0.05
N PRO A 323 2.38 24.55 -0.29
CA PRO A 323 3.68 24.57 0.40
C PRO A 323 3.61 24.98 1.87
N ASP A 324 2.60 25.75 2.26
CA ASP A 324 2.43 26.25 3.62
C ASP A 324 1.68 25.27 4.55
N VAL A 325 1.13 24.19 3.98
CA VAL A 325 0.30 23.23 4.71
C VAL A 325 1.13 22.02 5.12
N TRP A 326 1.07 21.65 6.40
CA TRP A 326 1.72 20.45 6.90
C TRP A 326 1.01 19.85 8.12
N ILE A 327 1.59 18.81 8.67
CA ILE A 327 1.08 18.11 9.85
C ILE A 327 1.13 19.05 11.05
N ILE A 328 -0.03 19.62 11.39
CA ILE A 328 -0.27 20.28 12.66
C ILE A 328 -0.74 19.19 13.61
N GLY A 329 -0.07 19.06 14.76
CA GLY A 329 -0.31 17.94 15.67
C GLY A 329 -1.78 17.77 16.04
N ASN A 330 -2.23 16.52 16.15
CA ASN A 330 -3.58 16.16 16.55
C ASN A 330 -3.55 15.36 17.87
N THR A 331 -4.62 15.52 18.66
CA THR A 331 -4.75 14.89 19.99
C THR A 331 -5.11 13.42 19.95
N ASP A 332 -5.30 12.83 18.76
CA ASP A 332 -5.99 11.56 18.66
C ASP A 332 -5.21 10.50 17.88
N THR A 333 -4.63 9.56 18.63
CA THR A 333 -4.10 8.34 18.04
C THR A 333 -4.60 7.17 18.84
N GLU A 334 -5.44 6.34 18.23
CA GLU A 334 -5.94 5.14 18.90
C GLU A 334 -4.98 3.94 18.76
N GLY A 335 -3.70 4.23 18.45
CA GLY A 335 -2.56 3.30 18.53
C GLY A 335 -2.32 2.41 17.29
N THR A 336 -1.06 2.22 16.93
CA THR A 336 -0.65 1.26 15.88
C THR A 336 0.02 0.02 16.51
N PHE A 337 0.55 -0.89 15.69
CA PHE A 337 1.36 -2.01 16.21
C PHE A 337 2.52 -1.54 17.12
N THR A 338 3.05 -0.34 16.87
CA THR A 338 4.24 0.20 17.55
C THR A 338 3.99 1.50 18.32
N GLN A 339 2.87 2.18 18.08
CA GLN A 339 2.51 3.40 18.78
C GLN A 339 1.39 3.07 19.78
N PRO A 340 1.55 3.44 21.07
CA PRO A 340 0.47 3.28 22.04
C PRO A 340 -0.70 4.19 21.71
N VAL A 341 -1.85 3.88 22.29
CA VAL A 341 -3.06 4.71 22.23
C VAL A 341 -2.85 6.05 22.94
N ASP A 342 -3.70 7.03 22.64
CA ASP A 342 -3.86 8.32 23.30
C ASP A 342 -2.58 9.17 23.35
N LYS A 343 -1.75 9.09 22.30
CA LYS A 343 -0.58 9.95 22.12
C LYS A 343 -0.83 10.99 21.05
N LEU A 344 -0.37 12.22 21.31
CA LEU A 344 -0.32 13.26 20.29
C LEU A 344 0.52 12.76 19.09
N ILE A 345 -0.05 12.79 17.88
CA ILE A 345 0.73 12.64 16.64
C ILE A 345 0.95 14.01 16.03
N ASP A 346 2.17 14.26 15.62
CA ASP A 346 2.61 15.48 14.95
C ASP A 346 3.74 15.16 13.96
N GLU A 347 4.31 16.20 13.35
CA GLU A 347 5.43 16.03 12.44
C GLU A 347 6.69 15.40 13.07
N ASN A 348 6.82 15.40 14.41
CA ASN A 348 7.97 14.92 15.15
C ASN A 348 7.77 13.48 15.68
N THR A 349 6.59 12.91 15.49
CA THR A 349 6.30 11.57 15.96
C THR A 349 7.23 10.55 15.29
N PRO A 350 7.91 9.67 16.06
CA PRO A 350 8.70 8.58 15.51
C PRO A 350 7.89 7.68 14.58
N LEU A 351 8.30 7.62 13.30
CA LEU A 351 7.79 6.67 12.32
C LEU A 351 8.43 5.30 12.57
N THR A 352 7.96 4.58 13.58
CA THR A 352 8.43 3.23 13.89
C THR A 352 7.93 2.22 12.86
N PRO A 353 8.72 1.18 12.52
CA PRO A 353 10.06 0.86 13.03
C PRO A 353 11.21 1.50 12.22
N PHE A 354 11.00 2.58 11.48
CA PHE A 354 11.96 3.13 10.52
C PHE A 354 13.07 3.92 11.18
N ARG A 355 14.20 3.26 11.40
CA ARG A 355 15.39 3.88 12.00
C ARG A 355 16.21 4.70 11.01
N LYS A 356 16.51 5.94 11.39
CA LYS A 356 17.49 6.84 10.76
C LYS A 356 18.91 6.55 11.24
N SER A 357 19.08 6.29 12.53
CA SER A 357 20.35 5.92 13.17
C SER A 357 20.15 4.71 14.12
N GLU A 358 21.17 4.33 14.88
CA GLU A 358 21.02 3.29 15.90
C GLU A 358 19.94 3.64 16.94
N ASN A 359 19.83 4.93 17.31
CA ASN A 359 18.94 5.39 18.37
C ASN A 359 17.76 6.23 17.88
N ASP A 360 17.81 6.74 16.64
CA ASP A 360 16.81 7.66 16.12
C ASP A 360 15.91 7.02 15.06
N TYR A 361 14.66 7.45 15.07
CA TYR A 361 13.67 7.12 14.05
C TYR A 361 13.51 8.28 13.06
N TRP A 362 13.05 7.97 11.86
CA TRP A 362 12.52 8.98 10.95
C TRP A 362 11.25 9.60 11.54
N THR A 363 10.97 10.84 11.17
CA THR A 363 9.75 11.58 11.52
C THR A 363 9.21 12.23 10.25
N SER A 364 7.92 12.59 10.23
CA SER A 364 7.32 13.25 9.06
C SER A 364 8.02 14.57 8.70
N LYS A 365 8.49 15.32 9.71
CA LYS A 365 9.31 16.52 9.53
C LYS A 365 10.58 16.26 8.73
N LEU A 366 11.27 15.15 9.01
CA LEU A 366 12.54 14.79 8.37
C LEU A 366 12.37 14.29 6.93
N VAL A 367 11.14 13.93 6.53
CA VAL A 367 10.83 13.40 5.20
C VAL A 367 9.90 14.31 4.41
N ARG A 368 9.58 15.52 4.93
CA ARG A 368 8.76 16.52 4.23
C ARG A 368 9.39 16.92 2.89
N ASP A 369 10.69 17.17 2.89
CA ASP A 369 11.46 17.39 1.66
C ASP A 369 12.03 16.07 1.15
N ILE A 370 11.38 15.50 0.14
CA ILE A 370 11.79 14.24 -0.48
C ILE A 370 13.18 14.31 -1.13
N LYS A 371 13.71 15.50 -1.44
CA LYS A 371 15.07 15.62 -2.00
C LYS A 371 16.13 15.22 -0.98
N THR A 372 15.86 15.37 0.33
CA THR A 372 16.74 14.87 1.40
C THR A 372 16.92 13.36 1.37
N LEU A 373 15.99 12.66 0.70
CA LEU A 373 15.96 11.24 0.50
C LEU A 373 16.64 10.82 -0.81
N GLY A 374 17.07 11.78 -1.64
CA GLY A 374 17.84 11.54 -2.85
C GLY A 374 17.00 11.17 -4.07
N TYR A 375 15.70 11.48 -4.07
CA TYR A 375 14.83 11.33 -5.23
C TYR A 375 13.93 12.56 -5.40
N THR A 376 13.34 12.67 -6.59
CA THR A 376 12.31 13.65 -6.95
C THR A 376 11.41 13.00 -8.02
N TYR A 377 10.32 13.66 -8.36
CA TYR A 377 9.42 13.26 -9.44
C TYR A 377 9.52 14.22 -10.64
N PRO A 378 9.25 13.75 -11.88
CA PRO A 378 9.34 14.58 -13.08
C PRO A 378 8.56 15.89 -12.99
N GLU A 379 7.39 15.87 -12.35
CA GLU A 379 6.53 17.05 -12.14
C GLU A 379 7.19 18.13 -11.27
N LEU A 380 8.16 17.74 -10.44
CA LEU A 380 8.81 18.59 -9.43
C LEU A 380 10.24 19.00 -9.81
N GLU A 381 10.82 18.42 -10.86
CA GLU A 381 12.23 18.63 -11.25
C GLU A 381 12.57 20.11 -11.47
N LYS A 382 11.64 20.87 -12.06
CA LYS A 382 11.84 22.28 -12.40
C LYS A 382 11.40 23.27 -11.32
N ASN A 383 11.05 22.79 -10.12
CA ASN A 383 10.47 23.59 -9.03
C ASN A 383 9.34 24.51 -9.54
N PRO A 384 8.25 23.92 -10.06
CA PRO A 384 7.16 24.70 -10.67
C PRO A 384 6.51 25.63 -9.64
N ASN A 385 5.86 26.69 -10.14
CA ASN A 385 4.96 27.49 -9.31
C ASN A 385 3.79 26.62 -8.81
N SER A 386 3.42 26.76 -7.54
CA SER A 386 2.37 25.96 -6.89
C SER A 386 1.01 26.03 -7.59
N ARG A 387 0.57 27.23 -8.00
CA ARG A 387 -0.72 27.41 -8.68
C ARG A 387 -0.70 26.80 -10.08
N ASP A 388 0.40 26.97 -10.82
CA ASP A 388 0.54 26.40 -12.16
C ASP A 388 0.64 24.87 -12.12
N LEU A 389 1.36 24.32 -11.13
CA LEU A 389 1.43 22.89 -10.88
C LEU A 389 0.03 22.34 -10.59
N LEU A 390 -0.70 22.95 -9.65
CA LEU A 390 -2.05 22.52 -9.30
C LEU A 390 -2.97 22.55 -10.52
N ARG A 391 -3.04 23.65 -11.27
CA ARG A 391 -3.84 23.75 -12.51
C ARG A 391 -3.45 22.68 -13.53
N SER A 392 -2.16 22.40 -13.71
CA SER A 392 -1.70 21.35 -14.63
C SER A 392 -2.14 19.95 -14.21
N MET A 393 -2.13 19.66 -12.90
CA MET A 393 -2.54 18.37 -12.36
C MET A 393 -4.07 18.20 -12.38
N LEU A 394 -4.82 19.26 -12.03
CA LEU A 394 -6.28 19.29 -12.18
C LEU A 394 -6.65 19.00 -13.64
N LYS A 395 -6.01 19.68 -14.60
CA LYS A 395 -6.22 19.45 -16.04
C LYS A 395 -5.93 18.01 -16.45
N TYR A 396 -4.83 17.45 -15.96
CA TYR A 396 -4.40 16.10 -16.33
C TYR A 396 -5.34 15.01 -15.81
N TYR A 397 -5.86 15.16 -14.59
CA TYR A 397 -6.74 14.18 -13.95
C TYR A 397 -8.24 14.47 -14.10
N HIS A 398 -8.62 15.62 -14.64
CA HIS A 398 -10.03 16.00 -14.78
C HIS A 398 -10.85 14.91 -15.51
N PRO A 399 -12.06 14.58 -15.02
CA PRO A 399 -12.91 13.60 -15.69
C PRO A 399 -13.47 14.14 -17.03
N ASN A 400 -13.92 15.40 -17.07
CA ASN A 400 -14.40 16.03 -18.30
C ASN A 400 -14.27 17.56 -18.24
N LEU A 401 -13.32 18.16 -18.95
CA LEU A 401 -13.07 19.60 -18.92
C LEU A 401 -14.09 20.43 -19.71
N TYR A 402 -15.00 19.80 -20.45
CA TYR A 402 -15.94 20.50 -21.33
C TYR A 402 -17.32 20.70 -20.70
N LEU A 403 -17.45 20.37 -19.41
CA LEU A 403 -18.67 20.56 -18.64
C LEU A 403 -18.44 21.65 -17.60
N GLN A 404 -19.39 22.58 -17.55
CA GLN A 404 -19.47 23.56 -16.48
C GLN A 404 -19.96 22.89 -15.18
N TYR A 405 -21.01 22.07 -15.28
CA TYR A 405 -21.65 21.48 -14.11
C TYR A 405 -21.25 20.03 -13.88
N HIS A 406 -20.86 19.72 -12.64
CA HIS A 406 -20.47 18.37 -12.19
C HIS A 406 -21.29 17.94 -10.98
N TRP A 407 -21.86 16.75 -11.05
CA TRP A 407 -22.74 16.19 -10.02
C TRP A 407 -21.99 15.16 -9.22
N LYS A 408 -22.06 15.27 -7.89
CA LYS A 408 -21.28 14.41 -7.00
C LYS A 408 -22.11 13.96 -5.81
N LEU A 409 -22.01 12.69 -5.47
CA LEU A 409 -22.55 12.12 -4.24
C LEU A 409 -21.45 12.03 -3.20
N THR A 410 -21.73 12.45 -1.98
CA THR A 410 -20.82 12.42 -0.83
C THR A 410 -21.39 11.46 0.20
N LEU A 411 -20.55 10.60 0.76
CA LEU A 411 -20.97 9.56 1.69
C LEU A 411 -20.05 9.55 2.91
N ALA A 412 -20.62 9.31 4.09
CA ALA A 412 -19.88 9.04 5.31
C ALA A 412 -20.21 7.63 5.81
N VAL A 413 -19.18 6.84 6.13
CA VAL A 413 -19.31 5.41 6.45
C VAL A 413 -18.45 5.03 7.65
N LYS A 414 -19.03 4.33 8.63
CA LYS A 414 -18.30 3.77 9.77
C LYS A 414 -17.35 2.65 9.32
N LYS A 415 -16.06 2.96 9.22
CA LYS A 415 -15.01 2.08 8.66
C LYS A 415 -15.02 0.68 9.26
N ASN A 416 -15.01 0.60 10.59
CA ASN A 416 -14.77 -0.64 11.31
C ASN A 416 -16.07 -1.37 11.72
N LYS A 417 -17.25 -0.88 11.34
CA LYS A 417 -18.54 -1.49 11.72
C LYS A 417 -18.69 -2.91 11.18
N VAL A 418 -18.31 -3.12 9.91
CA VAL A 418 -18.39 -4.44 9.26
C VAL A 418 -17.29 -5.38 9.75
N GLY A 419 -16.10 -4.84 10.00
CA GLY A 419 -14.92 -5.62 10.38
C GLY A 419 -14.38 -6.51 9.25
N ALA A 420 -14.52 -6.07 8.01
CA ALA A 420 -13.94 -6.65 6.80
C ALA A 420 -13.94 -5.59 5.68
N PRO A 421 -13.13 -5.72 4.62
CA PRO A 421 -13.24 -4.84 3.46
C PRO A 421 -14.59 -4.96 2.75
N PHE A 422 -15.14 -3.85 2.26
CA PHE A 422 -16.40 -3.84 1.48
C PHE A 422 -16.46 -2.64 0.54
N GLN A 423 -17.53 -2.55 -0.26
CA GLN A 423 -17.80 -1.43 -1.16
C GLN A 423 -19.21 -0.89 -0.91
N ILE A 424 -19.41 0.41 -1.12
CA ILE A 424 -20.73 0.98 -1.39
C ILE A 424 -20.75 1.42 -2.85
N ARG A 425 -21.55 0.72 -3.66
CA ARG A 425 -21.74 0.96 -5.10
C ARG A 425 -22.92 1.89 -5.32
N VAL A 426 -22.80 2.78 -6.29
CA VAL A 426 -23.80 3.79 -6.62
C VAL A 426 -24.32 3.53 -8.03
N PHE A 427 -25.63 3.44 -8.17
CA PHE A 427 -26.31 3.29 -9.45
C PHE A 427 -27.32 4.42 -9.67
N LEU A 428 -27.47 4.88 -10.90
CA LEU A 428 -28.49 5.86 -11.31
C LEU A 428 -29.59 5.18 -12.13
N ASP A 429 -30.84 5.54 -11.92
CA ASP A 429 -32.02 5.00 -12.64
C ASP A 429 -32.12 3.46 -12.63
N LEU A 430 -31.65 2.84 -11.55
CA LEU A 430 -31.74 1.39 -11.36
C LEU A 430 -32.16 1.03 -9.93
N PRO A 431 -33.43 1.25 -9.56
CA PRO A 431 -33.94 0.97 -8.21
C PRO A 431 -33.89 -0.51 -7.82
N THR A 432 -33.73 -1.40 -8.81
CA THR A 432 -33.58 -2.86 -8.61
C THR A 432 -32.12 -3.30 -8.41
N ALA A 433 -31.16 -2.36 -8.42
CA ALA A 433 -29.76 -2.67 -8.23
C ALA A 433 -29.53 -3.36 -6.87
N ASN A 434 -28.70 -4.39 -6.90
CA ASN A 434 -28.37 -5.21 -5.74
C ASN A 434 -26.92 -5.69 -5.84
N ALA A 435 -26.47 -6.52 -4.89
CA ALA A 435 -25.07 -6.95 -4.82
C ALA A 435 -24.58 -7.71 -6.07
N SER A 436 -25.51 -8.39 -6.77
CA SER A 436 -25.23 -9.11 -8.02
C SER A 436 -25.22 -8.20 -9.26
N THR A 437 -25.64 -6.93 -9.13
CA THR A 437 -25.58 -5.97 -10.23
C THR A 437 -24.10 -5.66 -10.56
N PRO A 438 -23.65 -5.89 -11.80
CA PRO A 438 -22.25 -5.73 -12.16
C PRO A 438 -21.88 -4.24 -12.27
N ILE A 439 -20.63 -3.92 -11.94
CA ILE A 439 -20.07 -2.57 -12.11
C ILE A 439 -19.86 -2.17 -13.58
N SER A 440 -19.98 -3.12 -14.51
CA SER A 440 -20.05 -2.84 -15.96
C SER A 440 -21.42 -2.33 -16.41
N SER A 441 -22.41 -2.26 -15.51
CA SER A 441 -23.74 -1.76 -15.81
C SER A 441 -23.67 -0.31 -16.36
N PRO A 442 -24.48 0.03 -17.39
CA PRO A 442 -24.64 1.41 -17.84
C PRO A 442 -25.21 2.34 -16.76
N ASN A 443 -25.77 1.79 -15.68
CA ASN A 443 -26.29 2.55 -14.56
C ASN A 443 -25.27 2.76 -13.43
N PHE A 444 -24.12 2.09 -13.45
CA PHE A 444 -23.10 2.19 -12.39
C PHE A 444 -22.36 3.53 -12.45
N ALA A 445 -22.54 4.40 -11.46
CA ALA A 445 -21.87 5.70 -11.42
C ALA A 445 -20.45 5.62 -10.85
N GLY A 446 -20.27 4.79 -9.82
CA GLY A 446 -18.99 4.64 -9.15
C GLY A 446 -19.19 3.99 -7.78
N LEU A 447 -18.16 4.01 -6.96
CA LEU A 447 -18.19 3.41 -5.64
C LEU A 447 -17.21 4.07 -4.68
N ILE A 448 -17.38 3.76 -3.41
CA ILE A 448 -16.36 3.91 -2.38
C ILE A 448 -15.93 2.53 -1.89
N SER A 449 -14.63 2.34 -1.77
CA SER A 449 -14.01 1.15 -1.18
C SER A 449 -13.65 1.43 0.26
N ILE A 450 -14.08 0.56 1.18
CA ILE A 450 -13.73 0.64 2.59
C ILE A 450 -12.68 -0.42 2.88
N PHE A 451 -11.42 -0.01 3.05
CA PHE A 451 -10.30 -0.90 3.33
C PHE A 451 -10.12 -1.11 4.84
N ALA A 452 -11.07 -1.85 5.43
CA ALA A 452 -11.05 -2.18 6.85
C ALA A 452 -10.31 -3.49 7.13
N ARG A 453 -9.74 -3.63 8.33
CA ARG A 453 -9.16 -4.90 8.79
C ARG A 453 -10.24 -5.85 9.29
N GLY A 454 -9.92 -7.14 9.31
CA GLY A 454 -10.77 -8.19 9.87
C GLY A 454 -11.07 -7.98 11.36
N LYS A 455 -12.19 -8.52 11.85
CA LYS A 455 -12.60 -8.45 13.28
C LYS A 455 -11.55 -8.97 14.26
N GLU A 456 -10.72 -9.89 13.83
CA GLU A 456 -9.67 -10.50 14.67
C GLU A 456 -8.32 -9.77 14.58
N THR A 457 -8.32 -8.53 14.06
CA THR A 457 -7.10 -7.74 13.91
C THR A 457 -6.41 -7.44 15.24
N GLN A 458 -5.07 -7.47 15.24
CA GLN A 458 -4.26 -7.03 16.38
C GLN A 458 -3.99 -5.52 16.37
N CYS A 459 -4.56 -4.79 15.43
CA CYS A 459 -4.46 -3.34 15.31
C CYS A 459 -5.33 -2.67 16.38
N ALA A 460 -4.69 -2.06 17.40
CA ALA A 460 -5.39 -1.40 18.48
C ALA A 460 -6.36 -0.30 17.99
N ASN A 461 -5.93 0.56 17.05
CA ASN A 461 -6.79 1.57 16.42
C ASN A 461 -8.01 0.92 15.74
N CYS A 462 -7.80 -0.17 15.00
CA CYS A 462 -8.88 -0.81 14.26
C CYS A 462 -9.96 -1.43 15.18
N LEU A 463 -9.59 -1.86 16.39
CA LEU A 463 -10.51 -2.43 17.38
C LEU A 463 -11.25 -1.36 18.21
N ARG A 464 -10.62 -0.20 18.42
CA ARG A 464 -11.16 0.88 19.28
C ARG A 464 -11.90 1.95 18.50
N ASN A 465 -11.52 2.15 17.24
CA ASN A 465 -12.07 3.18 16.37
C ASN A 465 -13.30 2.67 15.61
N VAL A 466 -14.25 2.08 16.33
CA VAL A 466 -15.52 1.63 15.74
C VAL A 466 -16.30 2.80 15.14
N SER A 467 -15.99 4.02 15.59
CA SER A 467 -16.58 5.29 15.18
C SER A 467 -15.88 6.02 14.03
N THR A 468 -14.72 5.56 13.51
CA THR A 468 -14.04 6.25 12.39
C THR A 468 -15.00 6.37 11.22
N ASP A 469 -15.23 7.60 10.78
CA ASP A 469 -15.94 7.85 9.53
C ASP A 469 -14.93 7.90 8.38
N VAL A 470 -15.24 7.18 7.32
CA VAL A 470 -14.63 7.35 6.01
C VAL A 470 -15.55 8.29 5.24
N HIS A 471 -15.05 9.47 4.92
CA HIS A 471 -15.72 10.40 4.00
C HIS A 471 -15.24 10.13 2.59
N GLY A 472 -16.17 9.87 1.67
CA GLY A 472 -15.86 9.64 0.26
C GLY A 472 -16.83 10.31 -0.69
N SER A 473 -16.46 10.36 -1.96
CA SER A 473 -17.28 10.93 -3.02
C SER A 473 -17.35 10.03 -4.26
N VAL A 474 -18.49 10.05 -4.93
CA VAL A 474 -18.71 9.42 -6.23
C VAL A 474 -19.15 10.48 -7.24
N ASP A 475 -18.49 10.54 -8.39
CA ASP A 475 -18.92 11.38 -9.51
C ASP A 475 -20.14 10.76 -10.19
N LEU A 476 -21.20 11.54 -10.32
CA LEU A 476 -22.45 11.12 -10.95
C LEU A 476 -22.53 11.58 -12.41
N THR A 477 -21.75 12.61 -12.77
CA THR A 477 -21.83 13.35 -14.04
C THR A 477 -21.70 12.44 -15.25
N ALA A 478 -20.65 11.62 -15.31
CA ALA A 478 -20.42 10.73 -16.45
C ALA A 478 -21.54 9.69 -16.61
N CYS A 479 -22.12 9.23 -15.49
CA CYS A 479 -23.25 8.31 -15.51
C CYS A 479 -24.52 9.00 -15.99
N MET A 480 -24.78 10.22 -15.53
CA MET A 480 -25.91 11.05 -16.00
C MET A 480 -25.85 11.25 -17.52
N GLN A 481 -24.68 11.64 -18.06
CA GLN A 481 -24.50 11.79 -19.51
C GLN A 481 -24.79 10.50 -20.27
N ARG A 482 -24.29 9.36 -19.78
CA ARG A 482 -24.51 8.04 -20.39
C ARG A 482 -25.97 7.60 -20.36
N LEU A 483 -26.73 8.06 -19.37
CA LEU A 483 -28.17 7.77 -19.21
C LEU A 483 -29.07 8.86 -19.81
N PHE A 484 -28.50 9.88 -20.46
CA PHE A 484 -29.22 11.04 -20.98
C PHE A 484 -30.02 11.82 -19.92
N ILE A 485 -29.54 11.81 -18.68
CA ILE A 485 -30.05 12.67 -17.60
C ILE A 485 -29.39 14.05 -17.78
N ASP A 486 -30.18 15.12 -17.72
CA ASP A 486 -29.67 16.48 -17.90
C ASP A 486 -28.65 16.82 -16.80
N THR A 487 -27.46 17.25 -17.22
CA THR A 487 -26.38 17.65 -16.31
C THR A 487 -26.44 19.14 -15.98
N ASN A 488 -27.27 19.93 -16.66
CA ASN A 488 -27.41 21.36 -16.40
C ASN A 488 -28.57 21.60 -15.43
N PRO A 489 -28.33 22.23 -14.28
CA PRO A 489 -29.41 22.60 -13.37
C PRO A 489 -30.20 23.79 -13.90
N GLU A 490 -31.54 23.76 -13.80
CA GLU A 490 -32.33 24.99 -13.87
C GLU A 490 -32.18 25.77 -12.56
N LEU A 491 -31.47 26.90 -12.62
CA LEU A 491 -31.24 27.79 -11.49
C LEU A 491 -32.48 28.69 -11.26
N SER A 492 -33.53 28.15 -10.64
CA SER A 492 -34.66 28.96 -10.15
C SER A 492 -34.42 29.42 -8.70
N GLY A 493 -34.74 30.68 -8.42
CA GLY A 493 -34.19 31.49 -7.34
C GLY A 493 -34.56 31.14 -5.89
N ASP A 494 -34.39 29.88 -5.48
CA ASP A 494 -34.16 29.40 -4.10
C ASP A 494 -33.89 27.85 -4.07
N GLY A 495 -33.98 27.15 -5.20
CA GLY A 495 -33.77 25.69 -5.32
C GLY A 495 -32.95 25.30 -6.56
N VAL A 496 -32.58 24.04 -6.70
CA VAL A 496 -32.19 23.48 -8.01
C VAL A 496 -33.41 22.69 -8.47
N ASN A 497 -34.03 23.06 -9.58
CA ASN A 497 -35.04 22.17 -10.17
C ASN A 497 -34.32 20.88 -10.57
N GLN A 498 -34.71 19.75 -9.97
CA GLN A 498 -33.83 18.58 -9.87
C GLN A 498 -33.76 17.81 -11.19
N SER A 499 -32.69 18.02 -11.97
CA SER A 499 -32.35 17.16 -13.10
C SER A 499 -32.10 15.69 -12.68
N LEU A 500 -31.76 15.48 -11.40
CA LEU A 500 -31.61 14.17 -10.77
C LEU A 500 -32.33 14.14 -9.41
N LEU A 501 -33.33 13.26 -9.29
CA LEU A 501 -34.11 13.05 -8.06
C LEU A 501 -33.40 12.08 -7.11
N PRO A 502 -33.57 12.20 -5.78
CA PRO A 502 -32.96 11.27 -4.82
C PRO A 502 -33.37 9.81 -5.06
N SER A 503 -34.61 9.56 -5.51
CA SER A 503 -35.14 8.23 -5.81
C SER A 503 -34.46 7.55 -7.01
N GLN A 504 -33.73 8.30 -7.83
CA GLN A 504 -32.97 7.77 -8.96
C GLN A 504 -31.59 7.26 -8.52
N ILE A 505 -31.12 7.62 -7.32
CA ILE A 505 -29.81 7.22 -6.79
C ILE A 505 -29.98 5.99 -5.89
N THR A 506 -29.45 4.85 -6.33
CA THR A 506 -29.50 3.60 -5.58
C THR A 506 -28.13 3.26 -5.00
N LEU A 507 -28.06 3.05 -3.69
CA LEU A 507 -26.84 2.67 -2.96
C LEU A 507 -26.89 1.19 -2.60
N VAL A 508 -25.82 0.46 -2.89
CA VAL A 508 -25.71 -0.98 -2.63
C VAL A 508 -24.40 -1.28 -1.90
N ALA A 509 -24.48 -1.80 -0.67
CA ALA A 509 -23.30 -2.26 0.05
C ALA A 509 -23.00 -3.73 -0.28
N VAL A 510 -21.75 -4.01 -0.67
CA VAL A 510 -21.30 -5.32 -1.17
C VAL A 510 -20.00 -5.75 -0.48
N LEU A 511 -20.01 -6.94 0.11
CA LEU A 511 -18.84 -7.58 0.74
C LEU A 511 -17.91 -8.20 -0.32
N LYS A 512 -16.69 -8.59 0.07
CA LYS A 512 -15.71 -9.16 -0.89
C LYS A 512 -16.05 -10.55 -1.41
N ASP A 513 -16.95 -11.28 -0.76
CA ASP A 513 -17.52 -12.53 -1.27
C ASP A 513 -18.63 -12.29 -2.31
N GLY A 514 -18.99 -11.03 -2.57
CA GLY A 514 -20.07 -10.65 -3.49
C GLY A 514 -21.45 -10.60 -2.84
N SER A 515 -21.59 -10.94 -1.56
CA SER A 515 -22.86 -10.85 -0.84
C SER A 515 -23.23 -9.40 -0.51
N GLY A 516 -24.54 -9.14 -0.42
CA GLY A 516 -25.07 -7.83 -0.05
C GLY A 516 -25.27 -7.70 1.46
N ILE A 517 -25.13 -6.47 1.96
CA ILE A 517 -25.43 -6.10 3.33
C ILE A 517 -26.31 -4.82 3.34
N SER A 518 -27.15 -4.63 4.35
CA SER A 518 -27.92 -3.39 4.45
C SER A 518 -27.00 -2.19 4.67
N LEU A 519 -27.39 -1.01 4.17
CA LEU A 519 -26.60 0.22 4.32
C LEU A 519 -26.37 0.58 5.79
N GLU A 520 -27.38 0.34 6.63
CA GLU A 520 -27.28 0.52 8.08
C GLU A 520 -26.19 -0.40 8.66
N ASN A 521 -26.20 -1.69 8.33
CA ASN A 521 -25.21 -2.64 8.83
C ASN A 521 -23.82 -2.42 8.24
N ALA A 522 -23.74 -1.88 7.01
CA ALA A 522 -22.51 -1.38 6.41
C ALA A 522 -21.95 -0.15 7.13
N GLY A 523 -22.78 0.55 7.92
CA GLY A 523 -22.38 1.72 8.68
C GLY A 523 -22.44 3.01 7.90
N LEU A 524 -23.22 3.07 6.82
CA LEU A 524 -23.52 4.34 6.15
C LEU A 524 -24.23 5.28 7.14
N THR A 525 -23.74 6.50 7.30
CA THR A 525 -24.30 7.51 8.21
C THR A 525 -24.95 8.65 7.46
N SER A 526 -24.39 9.05 6.32
CA SER A 526 -24.99 10.05 5.43
C SER A 526 -24.68 9.75 3.97
N ALA A 527 -25.60 10.14 3.09
CA ALA A 527 -25.35 10.26 1.66
C ALA A 527 -26.13 11.46 1.10
N SER A 528 -25.42 12.44 0.56
CA SER A 528 -25.98 13.68 0.02
C SER A 528 -25.33 14.01 -1.31
N TYR A 529 -26.05 14.63 -2.24
CA TYR A 529 -25.53 14.94 -3.56
C TYR A 529 -25.64 16.43 -3.89
N TRP A 530 -24.66 16.86 -4.68
CA TRP A 530 -24.32 18.25 -4.90
C TRP A 530 -24.11 18.49 -6.39
N VAL A 531 -24.38 19.70 -6.82
CA VAL A 531 -23.94 20.21 -8.12
C VAL A 531 -22.83 21.23 -7.89
N PHE A 532 -21.76 21.08 -8.66
CA PHE A 532 -20.59 21.94 -8.69
C PHE A 532 -20.61 22.71 -10.01
N ASP A 533 -20.45 24.02 -9.95
CA ASP A 533 -20.27 24.92 -11.08
C ASP A 533 -18.79 25.28 -11.17
N GLU A 534 -18.12 24.69 -12.17
CA GLU A 534 -16.70 24.90 -12.46
C GLU A 534 -16.47 26.01 -13.52
N GLY A 535 -17.53 26.75 -13.88
CA GLY A 535 -17.50 27.86 -14.81
C GLY A 535 -17.51 27.46 -16.29
N PRO A 536 -17.89 28.39 -17.20
CA PRO A 536 -17.98 28.12 -18.64
C PRO A 536 -16.65 28.26 -19.39
N GLU A 537 -15.62 28.85 -18.75
CA GLU A 537 -14.36 29.19 -19.42
C GLU A 537 -13.39 28.00 -19.51
N PHE A 538 -13.69 26.88 -18.85
CA PHE A 538 -12.89 25.64 -18.86
C PHE A 538 -11.39 25.85 -18.54
N ASP A 539 -11.09 26.94 -17.83
CA ASP A 539 -9.75 27.43 -17.54
C ASP A 539 -9.20 26.94 -16.19
N LEU A 540 -10.03 26.17 -15.46
CA LEU A 540 -9.76 25.66 -14.11
C LEU A 540 -9.49 26.80 -13.12
N ASP A 541 -10.29 27.87 -13.18
CA ASP A 541 -10.30 28.91 -12.15
C ASP A 541 -10.99 28.45 -10.86
N TYR A 542 -10.38 27.46 -10.21
CA TYR A 542 -10.94 26.73 -9.08
C TYR A 542 -11.24 27.59 -7.85
N GLU A 543 -10.73 28.82 -7.81
CA GLU A 543 -10.98 29.79 -6.74
C GLU A 543 -12.38 30.41 -6.82
N ASN A 544 -12.97 30.41 -8.02
CA ASN A 544 -14.30 30.98 -8.29
C ASN A 544 -15.39 29.92 -8.48
N TRP A 545 -15.05 28.64 -8.35
CA TRP A 545 -16.01 27.57 -8.47
C TRP A 545 -17.06 27.63 -7.34
N THR A 546 -18.32 27.24 -7.62
CA THR A 546 -19.43 27.26 -6.63
C THR A 546 -20.15 25.92 -6.51
N LYS A 547 -20.60 25.54 -5.30
CA LYS A 547 -21.29 24.26 -5.06
C LYS A 547 -22.64 24.49 -4.41
N LYS A 548 -23.62 23.65 -4.73
CA LYS A 548 -24.97 23.69 -4.15
C LYS A 548 -25.43 22.29 -3.77
N LEU A 549 -25.93 22.14 -2.53
CA LEU A 549 -26.58 20.91 -2.08
C LEU A 549 -27.89 20.74 -2.85
N VAL A 550 -28.09 19.58 -3.47
CA VAL A 550 -29.31 19.29 -4.24
C VAL A 550 -30.29 18.46 -3.42
N GLY A 551 -29.78 17.46 -2.69
CA GLY A 551 -30.64 16.61 -1.87
C GLY A 551 -29.86 15.57 -1.06
N GLN A 552 -30.62 14.82 -0.27
CA GLN A 552 -30.14 13.75 0.60
C GLN A 552 -30.73 12.41 0.16
N VAL A 553 -29.88 11.39 0.05
CA VAL A 553 -30.23 10.02 -0.31
C VAL A 553 -30.32 9.13 0.94
N TYR A 554 -29.47 9.39 1.95
CA TYR A 554 -29.43 8.61 3.19
C TYR A 554 -29.16 9.46 4.46
N PRO A 555 -29.86 9.20 5.58
CA PRO A 555 -31.11 8.44 5.65
C PRO A 555 -32.18 9.06 4.73
N PRO A 556 -33.11 8.26 4.18
CA PRO A 556 -34.17 8.81 3.35
C PRO A 556 -34.97 9.82 4.18
N GLN A 557 -35.26 10.99 3.59
CA GLN A 557 -36.10 11.97 4.26
C GLN A 557 -37.44 11.31 4.60
N THR A 558 -37.75 11.20 5.88
CA THR A 558 -39.08 10.83 6.32
C THR A 558 -39.99 11.96 5.85
N SER A 559 -40.99 11.64 5.03
CA SER A 559 -42.07 12.59 4.80
C SER A 559 -42.60 12.98 6.18
N ILE A 560 -42.38 14.24 6.56
CA ILE A 560 -43.13 14.84 7.65
C ILE A 560 -44.57 14.77 7.18
N GLN A 561 -45.29 13.73 7.64
CA GLN A 561 -46.73 13.75 7.59
C GLN A 561 -47.15 15.02 8.32
N SER A 562 -47.69 15.95 7.54
CA SER A 562 -48.45 17.08 8.04
C SER A 562 -49.37 16.61 9.17
N GLN A 563 -49.07 17.05 10.40
CA GLN A 563 -50.07 17.17 11.45
C GLN A 563 -50.42 18.64 11.60
#